data_AF-A0A401UU31-F1
#
_entry.id   AF-A0A401UU31-F1
#
_cell.length_a   1.000
_cell.length_b   1.000
_cell.length_c   1.000
_cell.angle_alpha   90.00
_cell.angle_beta   90.00
_cell.angle_gamma   90.00
#
_symmetry.space_group_name_H-M   'P 1'
#
loop_
_entity.id
_entity.type
_entity.pdbx_description
1 polymer ?
#
loop_
_entity_poly.entity_id
_entity_poly.type
_entity_poly.pdbx_seq_one_letter_code
_entity_poly.pdbx_strand_id
1 'polypeptide(L)'
;MKHTHQRNIKIVNELMGYCYNHGSENIHIDINKENEKVIIFIKAQTLTISKEDLELLEISLNAQRCHEMEEYYWNLTGDNDSYSELTLVGMMIDEAHITYVDGEYLEILLTRIP
;
A
#
# COMPACT_ATOMS: atom_id res chain seq x y z
N MET A 1 -14.55 5.41 11.75
CA MET A 1 -13.99 4.43 12.71
C MET A 1 -12.93 5.09 13.62
N LYS A 2 -12.77 4.65 14.89
CA LYS A 2 -11.96 5.33 15.94
C LYS A 2 -10.45 5.51 15.62
N HIS A 3 -9.91 4.80 14.63
CA HIS A 3 -8.46 4.72 14.35
C HIS A 3 -8.06 5.06 12.90
N THR A 4 -8.91 5.80 12.15
CA THR A 4 -8.71 6.08 10.71
C THR A 4 -7.31 6.63 10.37
N HIS A 5 -6.80 7.60 11.14
CA HIS A 5 -5.48 8.17 10.89
C HIS A 5 -4.33 7.17 11.11
N GLN A 6 -4.46 6.30 12.11
CA GLN A 6 -3.45 5.28 12.40
C GLN A 6 -3.39 4.23 11.29
N ARG A 7 -4.54 3.86 10.72
CA ARG A 7 -4.59 2.95 9.57
C ARG A 7 -3.92 3.55 8.34
N ASN A 8 -4.18 4.82 8.05
CA ASN A 8 -3.49 5.50 6.95
C ASN A 8 -1.97 5.51 7.14
N ILE A 9 -1.49 5.78 8.36
CA ILE A 9 -0.05 5.73 8.69
C ILE A 9 0.50 4.33 8.42
N LYS A 10 -0.20 3.28 8.85
CA LYS A 10 0.24 1.90 8.62
C LYS A 10 0.29 1.53 7.15
N ILE A 11 -0.75 1.86 6.38
CA ILE A 11 -0.77 1.65 4.93
C ILE A 11 0.48 2.28 4.29
N VAL A 12 0.76 3.53 4.64
CA VAL A 12 1.93 4.25 4.10
C VAL A 12 3.25 3.60 4.53
N ASN A 13 3.37 3.16 5.78
CA ASN A 13 4.56 2.49 6.26
C ASN A 13 4.86 1.21 5.47
N GLU A 14 3.85 0.37 5.22
CA GLU A 14 4.02 -0.88 4.47
C GLU A 14 4.42 -0.63 3.02
N LEU A 15 3.78 0.33 2.34
CA LEU A 15 4.12 0.68 0.96
C LEU A 15 5.54 1.25 0.86
N MET A 16 5.92 2.10 1.82
CA MET A 16 7.26 2.67 1.89
C MET A 16 8.31 1.57 2.15
N GLY A 17 8.03 0.63 3.05
CA GLY A 17 8.88 -0.54 3.31
C GLY A 17 9.08 -1.38 2.06
N TYR A 18 8.01 -1.71 1.35
CA TYR A 18 8.07 -2.42 0.08
C TYR A 18 8.97 -1.71 -0.94
N CYS A 19 8.84 -0.39 -1.09
CA CYS A 19 9.66 0.38 -2.02
C CYS A 19 11.15 0.37 -1.62
N TYR A 20 11.47 0.52 -0.34
CA TYR A 20 12.85 0.45 0.14
C TYR A 20 13.48 -0.94 -0.04
N ASN A 21 12.70 -2.00 0.18
CA ASN A 21 13.17 -3.39 -0.01
C ASN A 21 13.52 -3.70 -1.47
N HIS A 22 12.90 -2.98 -2.41
CA HIS A 22 13.21 -3.06 -3.85
C HIS A 22 14.24 -2.02 -4.30
N GLY A 23 14.95 -1.37 -3.35
CA GLY A 23 16.10 -0.52 -3.62
C GLY A 23 15.77 0.93 -3.96
N SER A 24 14.52 1.38 -3.78
CA SER A 24 14.16 2.77 -4.04
C SER A 24 14.93 3.74 -3.15
N GLU A 25 15.56 4.74 -3.75
CA GLU A 25 16.29 5.81 -3.03
C GLU A 25 15.47 7.08 -2.84
N ASN A 26 14.42 7.25 -3.65
CA ASN A 26 13.57 8.43 -3.64
C ASN A 26 12.09 8.01 -3.67
N ILE A 27 11.38 8.37 -2.61
CA ILE A 27 9.95 8.06 -2.42
C ILE A 27 9.20 9.36 -2.16
N HIS A 28 8.16 9.60 -2.95
CA HIS A 28 7.21 10.68 -2.78
C HIS A 28 5.86 10.10 -2.35
N ILE A 29 5.24 10.68 -1.33
CA ILE A 29 3.96 10.23 -0.78
C ILE A 29 3.03 11.43 -0.64
N ASP A 30 1.83 11.32 -1.20
CA ASP A 30 0.74 12.25 -1.01
C ASP A 30 -0.45 11.54 -0.34
N ILE A 31 -1.02 12.16 0.69
CA ILE A 31 -2.21 11.67 1.37
C ILE A 31 -3.25 12.78 1.34
N ASN A 32 -4.29 12.59 0.54
CA ASN A 32 -5.35 13.56 0.37
C ASN A 32 -6.66 13.03 0.94
N LYS A 33 -7.31 13.85 1.76
CA LYS A 33 -8.69 13.60 2.17
C LYS A 33 -9.60 14.43 1.27
N GLU A 34 -10.35 13.75 0.41
CA GLU A 34 -11.31 14.38 -0.49
C GLU A 34 -12.71 13.88 -0.13
N ASN A 35 -13.60 14.78 0.27
CA ASN A 35 -14.96 14.41 0.70
C ASN A 35 -14.93 13.32 1.81
N GLU A 36 -15.55 12.16 1.52
CA GLU A 36 -15.62 10.97 2.39
C GLU A 36 -14.62 9.86 1.98
N LYS A 37 -13.62 10.17 1.14
CA LYS A 37 -12.57 9.23 0.75
C LYS A 37 -11.19 9.75 1.11
N VAL A 38 -10.28 8.81 1.33
CA VAL A 38 -8.84 9.04 1.46
C VAL A 38 -8.20 8.51 0.18
N ILE A 39 -7.33 9.32 -0.41
CA ILE A 39 -6.51 8.96 -1.55
C ILE A 39 -5.06 8.95 -1.06
N ILE A 40 -4.39 7.81 -1.21
CA ILE A 40 -2.97 7.66 -0.90
C ILE A 40 -2.25 7.41 -2.22
N PHE A 41 -1.32 8.28 -2.56
CA PHE A 41 -0.45 8.13 -3.72
C PHE A 41 0.98 7.97 -3.24
N ILE A 42 1.68 6.97 -3.77
CA ILE A 42 3.11 6.78 -3.57
C ILE A 42 3.79 6.65 -4.93
N LYS A 43 4.91 7.36 -5.09
CA LYS A 43 5.80 7.25 -6.23
C LYS A 43 7.21 6.97 -5.74
N ALA A 44 7.76 5.85 -6.16
CA ALA A 44 9.12 5.44 -5.86
C ALA A 44 9.95 5.42 -7.15
N GLN A 45 11.22 5.81 -7.07
CA GLN A 45 12.14 5.86 -8.22
C GLN A 45 13.32 4.90 -8.00
N THR A 46 14.00 4.54 -9.09
CA THR A 46 15.26 3.78 -9.03
C THR A 46 15.06 2.38 -8.43
N LEU A 47 14.06 1.67 -8.91
CA LEU A 47 13.72 0.32 -8.43
C LEU A 47 13.57 -0.63 -9.60
N THR A 48 13.96 -1.88 -9.37
CA THR A 48 13.80 -2.99 -10.31
C THR A 48 13.00 -4.07 -9.61
N ILE A 49 11.77 -4.28 -10.07
CA ILE A 49 10.85 -5.27 -9.52
C ILE A 49 10.73 -6.41 -10.52
N SER A 50 10.84 -7.66 -10.05
CA SER A 50 10.63 -8.82 -10.91
C SER A 50 9.17 -8.90 -11.36
N LYS A 51 8.91 -9.62 -12.46
CA LYS A 51 7.53 -9.79 -12.93
C LYS A 51 6.67 -10.50 -11.88
N GLU A 52 7.26 -11.49 -11.21
CA GLU A 52 6.62 -12.26 -10.14
C GLU A 52 6.29 -11.37 -8.93
N ASP A 53 7.20 -10.50 -8.51
CA ASP A 53 6.98 -9.59 -7.38
C ASP A 53 5.92 -8.53 -7.70
N LEU A 54 5.85 -8.07 -8.96
CA LEU A 54 4.82 -7.15 -9.43
C LEU A 54 3.43 -7.81 -9.45
N GLU A 55 3.35 -9.06 -9.91
CA GLU A 55 2.10 -9.86 -9.87
C GLU A 55 1.63 -10.08 -8.43
N LEU A 56 2.56 -10.39 -7.51
CA LEU A 56 2.23 -10.54 -6.09
C LEU A 56 1.76 -9.23 -5.46
N LEU A 57 2.39 -8.09 -5.79
CA LEU A 57 1.96 -6.77 -5.34
C LEU A 57 0.52 -6.47 -5.81
N GLU A 58 0.21 -6.72 -7.08
CA GLU A 58 -1.14 -6.54 -7.63
C GLU A 58 -2.18 -7.41 -6.93
N ILE A 59 -1.88 -8.69 -6.72
CA ILE A 59 -2.77 -9.63 -6.03
C ILE A 59 -2.99 -9.21 -4.57
N SER A 60 -1.92 -8.84 -3.86
CA SER A 60 -1.99 -8.47 -2.46
C SER A 60 -2.77 -7.17 -2.23
N LEU A 61 -2.51 -6.13 -3.03
CA LEU A 61 -3.20 -4.84 -2.87
C LEU A 61 -4.64 -4.86 -3.37
N ASN A 62 -5.00 -5.77 -4.28
CA ASN A 62 -6.38 -5.98 -4.72
C ASN A 62 -7.07 -7.14 -4.00
N ALA A 63 -6.56 -7.57 -2.84
CA ALA A 63 -7.25 -8.52 -1.98
C ALA A 63 -8.63 -7.97 -1.58
N GLN A 64 -9.65 -8.85 -1.54
CA GLN A 64 -11.01 -8.43 -1.26
C GLN A 64 -11.10 -7.68 0.08
N ARG A 65 -11.67 -6.47 0.04
CA ARG A 65 -11.89 -5.64 1.23
C ARG A 65 -12.69 -6.40 2.28
N CYS A 66 -12.19 -6.42 3.50
CA CYS A 66 -12.83 -7.13 4.61
C CYS A 66 -12.85 -6.26 5.88
N HIS A 67 -13.93 -5.51 6.08
CA HIS A 67 -14.11 -4.60 7.21
C HIS A 67 -13.99 -5.27 8.58
N GLU A 68 -14.47 -6.51 8.69
CA GLU A 68 -14.38 -7.28 9.94
C GLU A 68 -12.91 -7.56 10.28
N MET A 69 -12.11 -8.00 9.30
CA MET A 69 -10.69 -8.27 9.51
C MET A 69 -9.86 -6.99 9.70
N GLU A 70 -10.26 -5.86 9.11
CA GLU A 70 -9.61 -4.57 9.30
C GLU A 70 -9.58 -4.15 10.79
N GLU A 71 -10.56 -4.50 11.62
CA GLU A 71 -10.54 -4.17 13.05
C GLU A 71 -9.61 -5.07 13.88
N TYR A 72 -9.42 -6.32 13.47
CA TYR A 72 -8.60 -7.30 14.20
C TYR A 72 -7.12 -7.28 13.81
N TYR A 73 -6.81 -7.08 12.52
CA TYR A 73 -5.46 -7.32 12.00
C TYR A 73 -4.65 -6.05 11.75
N TRP A 74 -5.26 -4.87 11.77
CA TRP A 74 -4.50 -3.63 11.54
C TRP A 74 -3.40 -3.40 12.58
N ASN A 75 -3.46 -4.01 13.77
CA ASN A 75 -2.40 -3.90 14.76
C ASN A 75 -1.21 -4.84 14.50
N LEU A 76 -1.37 -5.86 13.65
CA LEU A 76 -0.39 -6.91 13.38
C LEU A 76 0.55 -6.60 12.21
N THR A 77 0.26 -5.55 11.44
CA THR A 77 1.20 -4.99 10.45
C THR A 77 2.36 -4.28 11.14
N GLY A 78 3.59 -4.59 10.76
CA GLY A 78 4.77 -3.83 11.15
C GLY A 78 5.92 -4.62 11.78
N ASP A 79 5.98 -5.94 11.60
CA ASP A 79 7.07 -6.77 12.15
C ASP A 79 7.78 -7.65 11.10
N ASN A 80 7.31 -7.72 9.84
CA ASN A 80 8.01 -8.54 8.83
C ASN A 80 7.67 -8.21 7.37
N ASP A 81 8.66 -7.72 6.60
CA ASP A 81 8.64 -7.33 5.17
C ASP A 81 8.09 -8.41 4.20
N SER A 82 6.81 -8.74 4.32
CA SER A 82 6.22 -9.91 3.71
C SER A 82 4.97 -9.53 2.93
N TYR A 83 4.73 -10.23 1.82
CA TYR A 83 3.51 -10.09 1.02
C TYR A 83 2.21 -10.26 1.82
N SER A 84 2.27 -10.92 2.99
CA SER A 84 1.17 -10.95 3.96
C SER A 84 0.79 -9.58 4.51
N GLU A 85 1.74 -8.67 4.75
CA GLU A 85 1.46 -7.31 5.24
C GLU A 85 0.81 -6.45 4.14
N LEU A 86 1.27 -6.58 2.89
CA LEU A 86 0.61 -5.94 1.74
C LEU A 86 -0.80 -6.48 1.50
N THR A 87 -1.05 -7.75 1.78
CA THR A 87 -2.40 -8.33 1.70
C THR A 87 -3.33 -7.73 2.76
N LEU A 88 -2.82 -7.47 3.97
CA LEU A 88 -3.56 -6.72 4.99
C LEU A 88 -3.84 -5.28 4.56
N VAL A 89 -2.90 -4.62 3.85
CA VAL A 89 -3.14 -3.32 3.22
C VAL A 89 -4.29 -3.40 2.23
N GLY A 90 -4.29 -4.39 1.31
CA GLY A 90 -5.38 -4.61 0.35
C GLY A 90 -6.73 -4.75 1.03
N MET A 91 -6.81 -5.49 2.14
CA MET A 91 -8.05 -5.64 2.92
C MET A 91 -8.54 -4.34 3.60
N MET A 92 -7.67 -3.34 3.78
CA MET A 92 -7.99 -2.05 4.42
C MET A 92 -8.43 -0.96 3.44
N ILE A 93 -8.25 -1.17 2.14
CA ILE A 93 -8.54 -0.20 1.07
C ILE A 93 -9.68 -0.70 0.17
N ASP A 94 -10.20 0.19 -0.67
CA ASP A 94 -11.25 -0.16 -1.64
C ASP A 94 -10.66 -0.55 -3.00
N GLU A 95 -9.71 0.24 -3.49
CA GLU A 95 -9.12 0.03 -4.82
C GLU A 95 -7.62 0.40 -4.82
N ALA A 96 -6.84 -0.33 -5.60
CA ALA A 96 -5.43 -0.07 -5.86
C ALA A 96 -5.15 -0.06 -7.36
N HIS A 97 -4.49 1.00 -7.83
CA HIS A 97 -3.99 1.09 -9.20
C HIS A 97 -2.47 1.18 -9.16
N ILE A 98 -1.81 0.27 -9.87
CA ILE A 98 -0.35 0.16 -9.90
C ILE A 98 0.12 0.50 -11.31
N THR A 99 1.16 1.32 -11.41
CA THR A 99 1.85 1.62 -12.66
C THR A 99 3.34 1.46 -12.43
N TYR A 100 3.98 0.64 -13.26
CA TYR A 100 5.41 0.38 -13.16
C TYR A 100 6.08 0.60 -14.51
N VAL A 101 7.19 1.33 -14.49
CA VAL A 101 8.09 1.51 -15.62
C VAL A 101 9.46 1.02 -15.19
N ASP A 102 9.93 -0.05 -15.85
CA ASP A 102 11.12 -0.78 -15.45
C ASP A 102 12.37 0.11 -15.38
N GLY A 103 13.02 0.11 -14.21
CA GLY A 103 14.19 0.93 -13.94
C GLY A 103 13.93 2.44 -13.82
N GLU A 104 12.69 2.91 -13.95
CA GLU A 104 12.33 4.32 -13.81
C GLU A 104 11.55 4.59 -12.52
N TYR A 105 10.33 4.05 -12.41
CA TYR A 105 9.45 4.33 -11.27
C TYR A 105 8.35 3.29 -11.05
N LEU A 106 7.88 3.23 -9.81
CA LEU A 106 6.62 2.59 -9.39
C LEU A 106 5.69 3.67 -8.86
N GLU A 107 4.45 3.66 -9.31
CA GLU A 107 3.35 4.48 -8.82
C GLU A 107 2.24 3.58 -8.29
N ILE A 108 1.76 3.85 -7.08
CA ILE A 108 0.61 3.18 -6.50
C ILE A 108 -0.39 4.24 -6.05
N LEU A 109 -1.61 4.15 -6.56
CA LEU A 109 -2.74 4.99 -6.20
C LEU A 109 -3.80 4.13 -5.49
N LEU A 110 -4.01 4.43 -4.21
CA LEU A 110 -4.99 3.73 -3.37
C LEU A 110 -6.16 4.65 -3.04
N THR A 111 -7.36 4.08 -3.02
CA THR A 111 -8.56 4.75 -2.51
C THR A 111 -9.15 4.00 -1.33
N ARG A 112 -9.62 4.74 -0.33
CA ARG A 112 -10.22 4.18 0.89
C ARG A 112 -11.37 5.05 1.41
N ILE A 113 -12.54 4.47 1.58
CA ILE A 113 -13.73 5.06 2.21
C ILE A 113 -13.72 4.64 3.70
N PRO A 114 -13.55 5.58 4.66
CA PRO A 114 -13.33 5.27 6.08
C PRO A 114 -14.47 4.67 6.89
#